data_AF-A0A5P2FVZ5-F1
#
_entry.id   AF-A0A5P2FVZ5-F1
#
_cell.length_a   1.000
_cell.length_b   1.000
_cell.length_c   1.000
_cell.angle_alpha   90.00
_cell.angle_beta   90.00
_cell.angle_gamma   90.00
#
_symmetry.space_group_name_H-M   'P 1'
#
loop_
_entity.id
_entity.type
_entity.pdbx_description
1 polymer ?
#
loop_
_entity_poly.entity_id
_entity_poly.type
_entity_poly.pdbx_seq_one_letter_code
_entity_poly.pdbx_strand_id
1 'polypeptide(L)'
;MKNLIFLGLFIFLILAITSCNSDESQIKSSVKHFFTAINDKDMATAKKYATSESSEILTLIGSHIMELHDTTQTKNDNFFISNIKINGDVASADVRTETEKNPINVTLKKQNKAWKVAFDKESIIKMMNLEKPSGDTNVPAEDSMPSISLDPNPSSEPTRKDTQVLQIPN
;
A
#
# COMPACT_ATOMS: atom_id res chain seq x y z
N MET A 1 55.64 -6.74 30.55
CA MET A 1 55.84 -5.74 29.49
C MET A 1 55.16 -6.08 28.15
N LYS A 2 54.89 -7.37 27.82
CA LYS A 2 54.62 -7.79 26.43
C LYS A 2 53.29 -8.55 26.22
N ASN A 3 52.49 -8.61 27.28
CA ASN A 3 51.32 -9.49 27.39
C ASN A 3 50.00 -8.70 27.54
N LEU A 4 50.04 -7.36 27.60
CA LEU A 4 48.87 -6.50 27.72
C LEU A 4 48.25 -6.08 26.38
N ILE A 5 48.95 -6.30 25.26
CA ILE A 5 48.45 -5.92 23.92
C ILE A 5 47.45 -6.95 23.37
N PHE A 6 47.52 -8.21 23.81
CA PHE A 6 46.62 -9.27 23.33
C PHE A 6 45.21 -9.24 23.95
N LEU A 7 45.00 -8.52 25.06
CA LEU A 7 43.70 -8.46 25.73
C LEU A 7 42.78 -7.36 25.16
N GLY A 8 43.33 -6.32 24.53
CA GLY A 8 42.55 -5.26 23.89
C GLY A 8 41.97 -5.64 22.51
N LEU A 9 42.63 -6.56 21.79
CA LEU A 9 42.22 -6.96 20.44
C LEU A 9 41.01 -7.91 20.45
N PHE A 10 40.78 -8.64 21.53
CA PHE A 10 39.66 -9.57 21.64
C PHE A 10 38.32 -8.85 21.88
N ILE A 11 38.34 -7.67 22.53
CA ILE A 11 37.14 -6.88 22.86
C ILE A 11 36.55 -6.19 21.61
N PHE A 12 37.36 -5.88 20.60
CA PHE A 12 36.87 -5.26 19.36
C PHE A 12 36.20 -6.27 18.39
N LEU A 13 36.52 -7.58 18.52
CA LEU A 13 35.98 -8.62 17.65
C LEU A 13 34.55 -9.03 18.04
N ILE A 14 34.15 -8.81 19.29
CA ILE A 14 32.81 -9.17 19.82
C ILE A 14 31.73 -8.16 19.44
N LEU A 15 32.09 -6.95 18.98
CA LEU A 15 31.11 -5.95 18.51
C LEU A 15 30.62 -6.20 17.07
N ALA A 16 31.30 -7.05 16.30
CA ALA A 16 30.92 -7.38 14.92
C ALA A 16 29.84 -8.47 14.81
N ILE A 17 29.39 -9.06 15.93
CA ILE A 17 28.39 -10.15 15.93
C ILE A 17 26.94 -9.62 16.10
N THR A 18 26.73 -8.30 15.99
CA THR A 18 25.42 -7.72 16.27
C THR A 18 24.43 -7.92 15.11
N SER A 19 23.61 -8.96 15.28
CA SER A 19 22.29 -9.16 14.67
C SER A 19 22.29 -9.41 13.15
N CYS A 20 22.79 -10.58 12.75
CA CYS A 20 22.38 -11.19 11.49
C CYS A 20 20.98 -11.81 11.65
N ASN A 21 19.96 -11.00 11.91
CA ASN A 21 18.59 -11.41 11.61
C ASN A 21 18.44 -11.35 10.09
N SER A 22 18.06 -12.45 9.44
CA SER A 22 17.86 -12.46 7.98
C SER A 22 16.88 -11.35 7.59
N ASP A 23 17.13 -10.70 6.45
CA ASP A 23 16.24 -9.64 5.96
C ASP A 23 14.78 -10.14 5.88
N GLU A 24 14.58 -11.40 5.52
CA GLU A 24 13.26 -12.04 5.52
C GLU A 24 12.56 -12.02 6.89
N SER A 25 13.29 -12.34 7.97
CA SER A 25 12.74 -12.32 9.34
C SER A 25 12.37 -10.91 9.77
N GLN A 26 13.21 -9.93 9.42
CA GLN A 26 12.95 -8.51 9.71
C GLN A 26 11.75 -7.98 8.93
N ILE A 27 11.61 -8.36 7.65
CA ILE A 27 10.45 -8.03 6.81
C ILE A 27 9.18 -8.60 7.44
N LYS A 28 9.16 -9.89 7.78
CA LYS A 28 8.02 -10.55 8.43
C LYS A 28 7.61 -9.83 9.73
N SER A 29 8.60 -9.50 10.57
CA SER A 29 8.36 -8.76 11.81
C SER A 29 7.80 -7.36 11.55
N SER A 30 8.38 -6.59 10.62
CA SER A 30 7.92 -5.24 10.29
C SER A 30 6.49 -5.24 9.76
N VAL A 31 6.17 -6.15 8.84
CA VAL A 31 4.81 -6.32 8.30
C VAL A 31 3.84 -6.66 9.43
N LYS A 32 4.14 -7.68 10.23
CA LYS A 32 3.26 -8.11 11.33
C LYS A 32 2.99 -6.97 12.31
N HIS A 33 4.03 -6.28 12.78
CA HIS A 33 3.86 -5.17 13.71
C HIS A 33 3.07 -4.01 13.12
N PHE A 34 3.27 -3.70 11.84
CA PHE A 34 2.49 -2.66 11.16
C PHE A 34 1.01 -3.02 11.14
N PHE A 35 0.64 -4.18 10.60
CA PHE A 35 -0.77 -4.58 10.49
C PHE A 35 -1.44 -4.82 11.84
N THR A 36 -0.73 -5.39 12.82
CA THR A 36 -1.26 -5.50 14.18
C THR A 36 -1.54 -4.11 14.78
N ALA A 37 -0.63 -3.16 14.64
CA ALA A 37 -0.82 -1.81 15.16
C ALA A 37 -2.01 -1.10 14.51
N ILE A 38 -2.22 -1.32 13.21
CA ILE A 38 -3.39 -0.83 12.49
C ILE A 38 -4.69 -1.44 13.05
N ASN A 39 -4.76 -2.77 13.20
CA ASN A 39 -5.93 -3.46 13.75
C ASN A 39 -6.23 -3.03 15.19
N ASP A 40 -5.18 -2.77 15.99
CA ASP A 40 -5.27 -2.26 17.36
C ASP A 40 -5.53 -0.75 17.44
N LYS A 41 -5.62 -0.06 16.30
CA LYS A 41 -5.79 1.39 16.20
C LYS A 41 -4.64 2.17 16.86
N ASP A 42 -3.47 1.55 17.01
CA ASP A 42 -2.24 2.14 17.51
C ASP A 42 -1.45 2.81 16.38
N MET A 43 -1.85 4.04 16.05
CA MET A 43 -1.20 4.83 15.02
C MET A 43 0.26 5.18 15.34
N ALA A 44 0.64 5.24 16.62
CA ALA A 44 2.01 5.55 17.02
C ALA A 44 2.95 4.39 16.65
N THR A 45 2.54 3.16 16.95
CA THR A 45 3.27 1.96 16.55
C THR A 45 3.22 1.77 15.04
N ALA A 46 2.07 1.97 14.38
CA ALA A 46 1.99 1.87 12.92
C ALA A 46 2.98 2.81 12.21
N LYS A 47 3.06 4.07 12.64
CA LYS A 47 4.04 5.05 12.14
C LYS A 47 5.49 4.61 12.35
N LYS A 48 5.80 3.96 13.48
CA LYS A 48 7.14 3.42 13.74
C LYS A 48 7.54 2.34 12.73
N TYR A 49 6.60 1.55 12.21
CA TYR A 49 6.90 0.50 11.23
C TYR A 49 6.65 0.93 9.77
N ALA A 50 6.17 2.15 9.54
CA ALA A 50 6.02 2.76 8.23
C ALA A 50 7.28 3.54 7.82
N THR A 51 7.47 3.77 6.51
CA THR A 51 8.51 4.71 6.05
C THR A 51 8.18 6.13 6.51
N SER A 52 9.17 7.04 6.51
CA SER A 52 8.94 8.45 6.86
C SER A 52 7.77 9.08 6.08
N GLU A 53 7.75 8.89 4.76
CA GLU A 53 6.68 9.37 3.87
C GLU A 53 5.32 8.76 4.22
N SER A 54 5.28 7.44 4.45
CA SER A 54 4.03 6.74 4.79
C SER A 54 3.52 7.11 6.19
N SER A 55 4.42 7.43 7.12
CA SER A 55 4.09 7.92 8.46
C SER A 55 3.41 9.29 8.42
N GLU A 56 3.82 10.16 7.49
CA GLU A 56 3.15 11.44 7.25
C GLU A 56 1.72 11.21 6.74
N ILE A 57 1.52 10.25 5.84
CA ILE A 57 0.17 9.86 5.39
C ILE A 57 -0.70 9.43 6.57
N LEU A 58 -0.20 8.56 7.47
CA LEU A 58 -0.94 8.18 8.69
C LEU A 58 -1.23 9.37 9.61
N THR A 59 -0.40 10.42 9.57
CA THR A 59 -0.67 11.65 10.33
C THR A 59 -1.82 12.44 9.72
N LEU A 60 -1.90 12.47 8.39
CA LEU A 60 -2.92 13.22 7.65
C LEU A 60 -4.28 12.51 7.64
N ILE A 61 -4.30 11.19 7.48
CA ILE A 61 -5.53 10.42 7.25
C ILE A 61 -5.78 9.31 8.28
N GLY A 62 -4.96 9.18 9.32
CA GLY A 62 -5.06 8.10 10.31
C GLY A 62 -6.41 8.03 11.03
N SER A 63 -7.00 9.18 11.35
CA SER A 63 -8.34 9.23 11.96
C SER A 63 -9.42 8.68 11.03
N HIS A 64 -9.36 9.02 9.74
CA HIS A 64 -10.29 8.51 8.74
C HIS A 64 -10.08 7.00 8.50
N ILE A 65 -8.83 6.54 8.46
CA ILE A 65 -8.50 5.11 8.39
C ILE A 65 -9.13 4.34 9.57
N MET A 66 -9.07 4.88 10.79
CA MET A 66 -9.64 4.25 11.99
C MET A 66 -11.17 4.18 11.99
N GLU A 67 -11.82 5.08 11.27
CA GLU A 67 -13.27 5.12 11.07
C GLU A 67 -13.71 4.13 9.99
N LEU A 68 -12.96 4.05 8.89
CA LEU A 68 -13.20 3.09 7.80
C LEU A 68 -12.89 1.64 8.18
N HIS A 69 -11.91 1.44 9.06
CA HIS A 69 -11.52 0.12 9.54
C HIS A 69 -12.56 -0.40 10.54
N ASP A 70 -13.56 -1.11 10.00
CA ASP A 70 -14.62 -1.75 10.77
C ASP A 70 -14.02 -2.82 11.69
N THR A 71 -14.45 -2.82 12.95
CA THR A 71 -13.92 -3.68 14.02
C THR A 71 -14.22 -5.17 13.85
N THR A 72 -14.81 -5.56 12.71
CA THR A 72 -15.17 -6.94 12.38
C THR A 72 -13.97 -7.78 11.96
N GLN A 73 -12.83 -7.19 11.59
CA GLN A 73 -11.56 -7.92 11.53
C GLN A 73 -11.12 -8.19 12.96
N THR A 74 -11.25 -9.44 13.37
CA THR A 74 -10.97 -9.88 14.73
C THR A 74 -9.57 -9.45 15.14
N LYS A 75 -9.47 -8.93 16.37
CA LYS A 75 -8.26 -8.42 17.03
C LYS A 75 -7.09 -9.44 17.15
N ASN A 76 -7.19 -10.59 16.51
CA ASN A 76 -6.28 -11.72 16.56
C ASN A 76 -6.04 -12.38 15.19
N ASP A 77 -6.35 -11.69 14.08
CA ASP A 77 -6.12 -12.27 12.76
C ASP A 77 -4.61 -12.56 12.58
N ASN A 78 -4.30 -13.83 12.37
CA ASN A 78 -2.95 -14.24 12.05
C ASN A 78 -2.62 -13.79 10.62
N PHE A 79 -1.63 -12.92 10.49
CA PHE A 79 -1.09 -12.54 9.19
C PHE A 79 -0.14 -13.61 8.67
N PHE A 80 -0.43 -14.16 7.49
CA PHE A 80 0.48 -15.02 6.75
C PHE A 80 1.26 -14.18 5.76
N ILE A 81 2.60 -14.20 5.89
CA ILE A 81 3.51 -13.49 4.99
C ILE A 81 4.25 -14.51 4.12
N SER A 82 4.14 -14.35 2.81
CA SER A 82 4.75 -15.22 1.79
C SER A 82 5.38 -14.43 0.64
N ASN A 83 5.98 -15.13 -0.33
CA ASN A 83 6.52 -14.57 -1.57
C ASN A 83 7.41 -13.33 -1.36
N ILE A 84 8.26 -13.37 -0.34
CA ILE A 84 9.18 -12.27 -0.03
C ILE A 84 10.24 -12.19 -1.14
N LYS A 85 10.28 -11.04 -1.83
CA LYS A 85 11.27 -10.73 -2.85
C LYS A 85 12.06 -9.52 -2.38
N ILE A 86 13.38 -9.65 -2.34
CA ILE A 86 14.29 -8.60 -1.86
C ILE A 86 15.14 -8.14 -3.03
N ASN A 87 15.15 -6.83 -3.27
CA ASN A 87 15.97 -6.18 -4.28
C ASN A 87 16.69 -4.98 -3.66
N GLY A 88 17.87 -5.24 -3.10
CA GLY A 88 18.66 -4.22 -2.39
C GLY A 88 17.91 -3.68 -1.18
N ASP A 89 17.61 -2.39 -1.19
CA ASP A 89 16.92 -1.66 -0.11
C ASP A 89 15.40 -1.63 -0.29
N VAL A 90 14.85 -2.39 -1.25
CA VAL A 90 13.42 -2.53 -1.48
C VAL A 90 13.03 -4.00 -1.37
N ALA A 91 11.85 -4.28 -0.83
CA ALA A 91 11.28 -5.61 -0.82
C ALA A 91 9.78 -5.57 -1.09
N SER A 92 9.25 -6.70 -1.55
CA SER A 92 7.80 -6.95 -1.62
C SER A 92 7.46 -8.23 -0.88
N ALA A 93 6.30 -8.27 -0.25
CA ALA A 93 5.78 -9.47 0.42
C ALA A 93 4.28 -9.59 0.21
N ASP A 94 3.79 -10.81 0.09
CA ASP A 94 2.37 -11.11 0.01
C ASP A 94 1.83 -11.34 1.42
N VAL A 95 0.73 -10.67 1.77
CA VAL A 95 0.11 -10.69 3.10
C VAL A 95 -1.35 -11.08 2.98
N ARG A 96 -1.80 -12.02 3.80
CA ARG A 96 -3.23 -12.40 3.92
C ARG A 96 -3.57 -12.73 5.37
N THR A 97 -4.85 -12.61 5.71
CA THR A 97 -5.41 -13.12 6.97
C THR A 97 -5.88 -14.58 6.82
N GLU A 98 -6.40 -15.18 7.89
CA GLU A 98 -7.06 -16.50 7.81
C GLU A 98 -8.37 -16.45 7.02
N THR A 99 -9.07 -15.32 7.09
CA THR A 99 -10.39 -15.11 6.48
C THR A 99 -10.29 -14.72 5.01
N GLU A 100 -9.17 -14.14 4.58
CA GLU A 100 -8.91 -13.76 3.21
C GLU A 100 -8.16 -14.83 2.41
N LYS A 101 -8.70 -15.15 1.24
CA LYS A 101 -8.08 -16.11 0.30
C LYS A 101 -7.01 -15.47 -0.56
N ASN A 102 -7.19 -14.19 -0.92
CA ASN A 102 -6.31 -13.49 -1.85
C ASN A 102 -5.31 -12.65 -1.05
N PRO A 103 -3.99 -12.86 -1.22
CA PRO A 103 -3.01 -12.01 -0.58
C PRO A 103 -2.93 -10.65 -1.24
N ILE A 104 -2.73 -9.62 -0.43
CA ILE A 104 -2.33 -8.30 -0.89
C ILE A 104 -0.82 -8.21 -0.99
N ASN A 105 -0.31 -7.46 -1.96
CA ASN A 105 1.11 -7.19 -2.06
C ASN A 105 1.49 -5.94 -1.27
N VAL A 106 2.51 -6.06 -0.43
CA VAL A 106 3.02 -5.00 0.44
C VAL A 106 4.45 -4.69 0.05
N THR A 107 4.74 -3.41 -0.16
CA THR A 107 6.10 -2.92 -0.43
C THR A 107 6.76 -2.49 0.88
N LEU A 108 8.05 -2.80 1.01
CA LEU A 108 8.91 -2.34 2.09
C LEU A 108 10.13 -1.63 1.53
N LYS A 109 10.63 -0.65 2.29
CA LYS A 109 11.91 0.02 2.03
C LYS A 109 12.78 -0.04 3.28
N LYS A 110 14.07 -0.28 3.09
CA LYS A 110 15.06 -0.26 4.18
C LYS A 110 15.42 1.20 4.48
N GLN A 111 15.14 1.65 5.70
CA GLN A 111 15.49 2.97 6.21
C GLN A 111 16.25 2.81 7.52
N ASN A 112 17.45 3.39 7.63
CA ASN A 112 18.29 3.27 8.82
C ASN A 112 18.54 1.81 9.24
N LYS A 113 18.83 0.93 8.26
CA LYS A 113 19.02 -0.52 8.43
C LYS A 113 17.79 -1.29 8.94
N ALA A 114 16.61 -0.66 9.01
CA ALA A 114 15.36 -1.31 9.37
C ALA A 114 14.42 -1.36 8.18
N TRP A 115 13.77 -2.50 7.95
CA TRP A 115 12.68 -2.58 6.99
C TRP A 115 11.46 -1.83 7.52
N LYS A 116 10.79 -1.09 6.63
CA LYS A 116 9.61 -0.29 6.91
C LYS A 116 8.59 -0.47 5.80
N VAL A 117 7.31 -0.53 6.15
CA VAL A 117 6.22 -0.62 5.19
C VAL A 117 6.10 0.71 4.43
N ALA A 118 6.08 0.64 3.11
CA ALA A 118 5.93 1.78 2.22
C ALA A 118 4.58 1.72 1.50
N PHE A 119 3.83 2.81 1.56
CA PHE A 119 2.53 2.92 0.89
C PHE A 119 2.25 4.38 0.51
N ASP A 120 1.38 4.54 -0.48
CA ASP A 120 0.68 5.79 -0.74
C ASP A 120 -0.76 5.74 -0.19
N LYS A 121 -1.52 6.80 -0.42
CA LYS A 121 -2.92 6.91 0.03
C LYS A 121 -3.81 5.82 -0.56
N GLU A 122 -3.64 5.47 -1.83
CA GLU A 122 -4.49 4.47 -2.48
C GLU A 122 -4.19 3.07 -1.96
N SER A 123 -2.91 2.75 -1.82
CA SER A 123 -2.41 1.48 -1.33
C SER A 123 -2.85 1.22 0.10
N ILE A 124 -2.76 2.23 0.99
CA ILE A 124 -3.21 2.04 2.38
C ILE A 124 -4.72 1.85 2.46
N ILE A 125 -5.53 2.56 1.66
CA ILE A 125 -6.98 2.35 1.63
C ILE A 125 -7.31 0.91 1.19
N LYS A 126 -6.61 0.39 0.18
CA LYS A 126 -6.74 -1.02 -0.26
C LYS A 126 -6.31 -2.00 0.85
N MET A 127 -5.20 -1.72 1.54
CA MET A 127 -4.70 -2.54 2.66
C MET A 127 -5.61 -2.52 3.89
N MET A 128 -6.42 -1.47 4.09
CA MET A 128 -7.38 -1.38 5.20
C MET A 128 -8.72 -2.03 4.85
N ASN A 129 -9.03 -2.07 3.56
CA ASN A 129 -10.20 -2.70 2.97
C ASN A 129 -9.86 -4.07 2.37
N LEU A 130 -8.93 -4.83 2.97
CA LEU A 130 -8.50 -6.15 2.50
C LEU A 130 -9.68 -6.93 1.94
N GLU A 131 -9.66 -7.15 0.61
CA GLU A 131 -10.86 -7.23 -0.23
C GLU A 131 -11.90 -8.27 0.26
N LYS A 132 -13.13 -7.80 0.52
CA LYS A 132 -14.34 -8.61 0.26
C LYS A 132 -14.23 -9.09 -1.19
N PRO A 133 -14.54 -10.37 -1.48
CA PRO A 133 -14.28 -10.96 -2.79
C PRO A 133 -14.79 -10.03 -3.89
N SER A 134 -13.87 -9.61 -4.76
CA SER A 134 -14.18 -9.02 -6.05
C SER A 134 -14.97 -10.06 -6.83
N GLY A 135 -16.30 -10.03 -6.68
CA GLY A 135 -17.20 -10.52 -7.69
C GLY A 135 -16.98 -9.66 -8.92
N ASP A 136 -16.50 -10.29 -10.00
CA ASP A 136 -16.44 -9.80 -11.36
C ASP A 136 -16.26 -8.29 -11.52
N THR A 137 -15.01 -7.82 -11.41
CA THR A 137 -14.64 -6.66 -12.22
C THR A 137 -14.39 -7.16 -13.64
N ASN A 138 -15.47 -7.29 -14.42
CA ASN A 138 -15.38 -7.02 -15.84
C ASN A 138 -14.93 -5.56 -15.95
N VAL A 139 -13.62 -5.33 -16.00
CA VAL A 139 -13.04 -4.18 -16.68
C VAL A 139 -13.04 -4.59 -18.15
N PRO A 140 -13.92 -4.07 -19.03
CA PRO A 140 -13.53 -3.97 -20.42
C PRO A 140 -12.36 -2.98 -20.43
N ALA A 141 -11.19 -3.50 -20.79
CA ALA A 141 -10.05 -2.71 -21.16
C ALA A 141 -10.49 -1.55 -22.06
N GLU A 142 -9.88 -0.38 -21.85
CA GLU A 142 -9.88 0.66 -22.85
C GLU A 142 -9.41 0.07 -24.19
N ASP A 143 -10.30 0.02 -25.17
CA ASP A 143 -9.91 0.06 -26.56
C ASP A 143 -10.92 0.91 -27.34
N SER A 144 -10.39 1.75 -28.22
CA SER A 144 -11.08 2.68 -29.13
C SER A 144 -11.41 4.10 -28.61
N MET A 145 -10.37 4.94 -28.57
CA MET A 145 -10.50 6.34 -29.02
C MET A 145 -11.14 6.36 -30.44
N PRO A 146 -12.14 7.21 -30.73
CA PRO A 146 -12.40 7.61 -32.09
C PRO A 146 -11.40 8.70 -32.48
N SER A 147 -10.57 8.39 -33.48
CA SER A 147 -9.67 9.31 -34.14
C SER A 147 -10.44 10.48 -34.78
N ILE A 148 -10.00 11.69 -34.47
CA ILE A 148 -10.40 12.92 -35.16
C ILE A 148 -9.81 12.85 -36.58
N SER A 149 -10.66 12.92 -37.60
CA SER A 149 -10.25 13.26 -38.97
C SER A 149 -11.09 14.46 -39.45
N LEU A 150 -10.40 15.60 -39.62
CA LEU A 150 -10.73 16.69 -40.55
C LEU A 150 -10.48 16.15 -41.98
N ASP A 151 -11.22 16.42 -43.08
CA ASP A 151 -11.92 17.57 -43.68
C ASP A 151 -12.68 17.01 -44.96
N PRO A 152 -13.34 17.77 -45.89
CA PRO A 152 -13.87 19.14 -45.92
C PRO A 152 -15.35 19.28 -46.42
N ASN A 153 -15.93 20.48 -46.27
CA ASN A 153 -17.10 21.09 -46.95
C ASN A 153 -17.07 20.91 -48.52
N PRO A 154 -18.15 21.04 -49.36
CA PRO A 154 -19.38 21.83 -49.19
C PRO A 154 -20.71 21.34 -49.82
N SER A 155 -21.78 22.13 -49.57
CA SER A 155 -22.96 22.35 -50.44
C SER A 155 -24.20 21.47 -50.24
N SER A 156 -25.23 21.99 -49.56
CA SER A 156 -26.44 22.58 -50.19
C SER A 156 -27.60 22.70 -49.19
N GLU A 157 -28.21 23.88 -49.19
CA GLU A 157 -29.36 24.38 -48.41
C GLU A 157 -30.71 23.80 -48.93
N PRO A 158 -31.90 24.29 -48.52
CA PRO A 158 -32.68 24.11 -47.28
C PRO A 158 -34.02 23.36 -47.53
N THR A 159 -34.72 22.88 -46.49
CA THR A 159 -36.20 23.03 -46.48
C THR A 159 -36.85 23.07 -45.09
N ARG A 160 -37.45 24.23 -44.84
CA ARG A 160 -38.49 24.62 -43.88
C ARG A 160 -39.73 23.69 -43.82
N LYS A 161 -40.29 23.53 -42.62
CA LYS A 161 -41.74 23.58 -42.27
C LYS A 161 -41.85 23.51 -40.74
N ASP A 162 -41.99 24.64 -40.07
CA ASP A 162 -43.28 25.21 -39.64
C ASP A 162 -44.12 24.23 -38.80
N THR A 163 -44.05 24.37 -37.48
CA THR A 163 -45.21 24.29 -36.55
C THR A 163 -44.79 24.95 -35.22
N GLN A 164 -45.07 26.25 -35.09
CA GLN A 164 -45.45 26.84 -33.79
C GLN A 164 -46.75 26.11 -33.34
N VAL A 165 -47.13 25.99 -32.07
CA VAL A 165 -47.67 27.07 -31.24
C VAL A 165 -47.85 26.57 -29.78
N LEU A 166 -47.54 27.44 -28.80
CA LEU A 166 -48.16 27.66 -27.45
C LEU A 166 -48.19 26.48 -26.43
N GLN A 167 -48.01 26.63 -25.11
CA GLN A 167 -48.05 27.77 -24.18
C GLN A 167 -47.53 27.27 -22.80
N ILE A 168 -46.87 28.11 -21.99
CA ILE A 168 -46.73 27.87 -20.53
C ILE A 168 -47.26 29.13 -19.81
N PRO A 169 -48.15 29.00 -18.81
CA PRO A 169 -48.68 30.12 -18.05
C PRO A 169 -47.71 30.57 -16.94
N ASN A 170 -47.95 31.78 -16.45
CA ASN A 170 -47.27 32.40 -15.32
C ASN A 170 -47.73 31.82 -13.97
#